data_AF-A0A075MRD8-F1
#
_entry.id   AF-A0A075MRD8-F1
#
_cell.length_a   1.000
_cell.length_b   1.000
_cell.length_c   1.000
_cell.angle_alpha   90.00
_cell.angle_beta   90.00
_cell.angle_gamma   90.00
#
_symmetry.space_group_name_H-M   'P 1'
#
loop_
_entity.id
_entity.type
_entity.pdbx_description
1 polymer ?
#
loop_
_entity_poly.entity_id
_entity_poly.type
_entity_poly.pdbx_seq_one_letter_code
_entity_poly.pdbx_strand_id
1 'polypeptide(L)'
;MMKSGFYDELSEKTYNEIPRIPASNRVMLHVSQFSVGQSYVTAKVENRHGNTVNINIEGGRLGVDLQETLFRLGDRLPKYAYIVTTVNETGKILARKVPVLGVKDWLLIYEDDLFLLAVKDAYDEIEIMVV
;
A
#
# COMPACT_ATOMS: atom_id res chain seq x y z
N MET A 1 9.12 -1.03 29.22
CA MET A 1 8.08 -1.40 28.23
C MET A 1 8.71 -1.14 26.86
N MET A 2 9.06 -2.18 26.09
CA MET A 2 9.57 -1.96 24.74
C MET A 2 8.47 -1.26 23.94
N LYS A 3 8.77 -0.11 23.33
CA LYS A 3 7.87 0.49 22.35
C LYS A 3 7.67 -0.57 21.25
N SER A 4 6.43 -0.99 21.02
CA SER A 4 6.11 -1.88 19.90
C SER A 4 6.75 -1.31 18.63
N GLY A 5 7.43 -2.16 17.85
CA GLY A 5 8.03 -1.80 16.56
C GLY A 5 6.99 -1.44 15.49
N PHE A 6 5.71 -1.45 15.86
CA PHE A 6 4.57 -1.19 14.99
C PHE A 6 3.95 0.18 15.26
N TYR A 7 3.27 0.69 14.23
CA TYR A 7 2.52 1.94 14.28
C TYR A 7 1.42 1.87 15.35
N ASP A 8 0.68 0.76 15.36
CA ASP A 8 -0.39 0.41 16.28
C ASP A 8 -0.55 -1.11 16.45
N GLU A 9 -1.46 -1.53 17.34
CA GLU A 9 -1.75 -2.94 17.61
C GLU A 9 -2.31 -3.67 16.38
N LEU A 10 -3.09 -2.98 15.53
CA LEU A 10 -3.63 -3.56 14.31
C LEU A 10 -2.52 -3.91 13.32
N SER A 11 -1.50 -3.06 13.20
CA SER A 11 -0.32 -3.29 12.36
C SER A 11 0.44 -4.51 12.84
N GLU A 12 0.67 -4.63 14.15
CA GLU A 12 1.35 -5.79 14.74
C GLU A 12 0.59 -7.09 14.45
N LYS A 13 -0.72 -7.11 14.71
CA LYS A 13 -1.58 -8.25 14.41
C LYS A 13 -1.57 -8.59 12.92
N THR A 14 -1.78 -7.59 12.07
CA THR A 14 -1.87 -7.77 10.61
C THR A 14 -0.56 -8.30 10.04
N TYR A 15 0.57 -7.75 10.47
CA TYR A 15 1.89 -8.16 10.00
C TYR A 15 2.18 -9.61 10.35
N ASN A 16 1.84 -10.03 11.57
CA ASN A 16 1.98 -11.42 12.03
C ASN A 16 1.01 -12.40 11.34
N GLU A 17 -0.06 -11.91 10.72
CA GLU A 17 -1.02 -12.71 9.93
C GLU A 17 -0.65 -12.80 8.44
N ILE A 18 0.39 -12.11 7.96
CA ILE A 18 0.82 -12.18 6.55
C ILE A 18 1.29 -13.62 6.26
N PRO A 19 0.61 -14.36 5.35
CA PRO A 19 1.06 -15.70 5.01
C PRO A 19 2.31 -15.63 4.14
N ARG A 20 2.92 -16.79 3.86
CA ARG A 20 4.05 -16.84 2.91
C ARG A 20 3.56 -16.49 1.49
N ILE A 21 3.76 -15.24 1.08
CA ILE A 21 3.37 -14.74 -0.25
C ILE A 21 4.50 -14.96 -1.27
N PRO A 22 4.24 -15.61 -2.43
CA PRO A 22 5.20 -15.73 -3.53
C PRO A 22 5.67 -14.35 -4.04
N ALA A 23 6.93 -14.23 -4.45
CA ALA A 23 7.48 -12.96 -4.94
C ALA A 23 6.69 -12.38 -6.14
N SER A 24 6.06 -13.23 -6.96
CA SER A 24 5.20 -12.82 -8.08
C SER A 24 3.96 -12.03 -7.67
N ASN A 25 3.56 -12.15 -6.40
CA ASN A 25 2.37 -11.53 -5.84
C ASN A 25 2.73 -10.35 -4.93
N ARG A 26 3.99 -9.89 -5.00
CA ARG A 26 4.49 -8.76 -4.24
C ARG A 26 4.92 -7.66 -5.19
N VAL A 27 4.66 -6.42 -4.80
CA VAL A 27 5.14 -5.23 -5.48
C VAL A 27 5.71 -4.31 -4.42
N MET A 28 6.96 -3.89 -4.59
CA MET A 28 7.58 -2.82 -3.82
C MET A 28 7.53 -1.55 -4.66
N LEU A 29 6.95 -0.49 -4.10
CA LEU A 29 6.82 0.81 -4.74
C LEU A 29 7.69 1.81 -3.99
N HIS A 30 8.60 2.47 -4.70
CA HIS A 30 9.31 3.63 -4.17
C HIS A 30 8.55 4.90 -4.55
N VAL A 31 8.19 5.70 -3.55
CA VAL A 31 7.45 6.94 -3.67
C VAL A 31 8.38 8.08 -3.32
N SER A 32 8.71 8.94 -4.29
CA SER A 32 9.66 10.04 -4.05
C SER A 32 9.02 11.27 -3.40
N GLN A 33 7.73 11.51 -3.66
CA GLN A 33 6.99 12.64 -3.09
C GLN A 33 5.48 12.44 -3.30
N PHE A 34 4.69 12.77 -2.28
CA PHE A 34 3.24 12.89 -2.40
C PHE A 34 2.80 14.29 -2.84
N SER A 35 1.77 14.34 -3.69
CA SER A 35 1.04 15.56 -4.04
C SER A 35 -0.36 15.51 -3.43
N VAL A 36 -0.69 16.50 -2.60
CA VAL A 36 -1.96 16.57 -1.88
C VAL A 36 -3.05 17.20 -2.76
N GLY A 37 -4.10 16.42 -3.05
CA GLY A 37 -5.34 16.90 -3.65
C GLY A 37 -6.38 17.32 -2.60
N GLN A 38 -7.63 17.53 -3.01
CA GLN A 38 -8.69 17.92 -2.06
C GLN A 38 -9.09 16.80 -1.10
N SER A 39 -9.20 15.56 -1.58
CA SER A 39 -9.65 14.40 -0.80
C SER A 39 -8.78 13.14 -0.98
N TYR A 40 -7.63 13.29 -1.63
CA TYR A 40 -6.71 12.20 -1.95
C TYR A 40 -5.28 12.73 -2.03
N VAL A 41 -4.30 11.84 -1.95
CA VAL A 41 -2.89 12.09 -2.25
C VAL A 41 -2.48 11.25 -3.44
N THR A 42 -1.66 11.81 -4.32
CA THR A 42 -1.12 11.10 -5.48
C THR A 42 0.38 11.01 -5.41
N ALA A 43 0.94 9.94 -5.94
CA ALA A 43 2.35 9.87 -6.26
C ALA A 43 2.58 9.15 -7.59
N LYS A 44 3.77 9.34 -8.13
CA LYS A 44 4.25 8.62 -9.31
C LYS A 44 5.23 7.56 -8.86
N VAL A 45 5.03 6.35 -9.38
CA VAL A 45 5.91 5.20 -9.10
C VAL A 45 6.31 4.55 -10.41
N GLU A 46 7.45 3.89 -10.42
CA GLU A 46 7.89 3.08 -11.56
C GLU A 46 7.29 1.66 -11.44
N ASN A 47 6.70 1.16 -12.53
CA ASN A 47 6.23 -0.22 -12.59
C ASN A 47 7.34 -1.18 -13.02
N ARG A 48 7.05 -2.48 -13.06
CA ARG A 48 8.00 -3.54 -13.45
C ARG A 48 8.55 -3.44 -14.89
N HIS A 49 7.98 -2.55 -15.71
CA HIS A 49 8.36 -2.33 -17.10
C HIS A 49 9.19 -1.05 -17.28
N GLY A 50 9.50 -0.33 -16.20
CA GLY A 50 10.18 0.97 -16.25
C GLY A 50 9.25 2.13 -16.61
N ASN A 51 7.92 1.92 -16.65
CA ASN A 51 6.96 2.97 -16.95
C ASN A 51 6.51 3.64 -15.65
N THR A 52 6.36 4.97 -15.70
CA THR A 52 5.72 5.72 -14.62
C THR A 52 4.21 5.49 -14.60
N VAL A 53 3.68 5.08 -13.45
CA VAL A 53 2.24 4.96 -13.19
C VAL A 53 1.85 5.82 -11.99
N ASN A 54 0.60 6.24 -11.94
CA ASN A 54 0.06 6.99 -10.82
C ASN A 54 -0.47 6.03 -9.74
N ILE A 55 -0.23 6.39 -8.49
CA ILE A 55 -0.91 5.83 -7.33
C ILE A 55 -1.76 6.94 -6.72
N ASN A 56 -2.98 6.61 -6.30
CA ASN A 56 -3.84 7.48 -5.52
C ASN A 56 -4.15 6.81 -4.19
N ILE A 57 -4.09 7.58 -3.11
CA ILE A 57 -4.40 7.13 -1.76
C ILE A 57 -5.48 8.07 -1.22
N GLU A 58 -6.57 7.52 -0.73
CA GLU A 58 -7.68 8.27 -0.15
C GLU A 58 -8.24 7.60 1.10
N GLY A 59 -8.84 8.40 1.98
CA GLY A 59 -9.54 7.92 3.16
C GLY A 59 -11.04 7.69 2.93
N GLY A 60 -11.75 7.24 3.97
CA GLY A 60 -13.21 7.12 3.99
C GLY A 60 -13.79 5.82 3.41
N ARG A 61 -12.94 4.95 2.86
CA ARG A 61 -13.27 3.58 2.44
C ARG A 61 -12.09 2.66 2.71
N LEU A 62 -12.35 1.35 2.83
CA LEU A 62 -11.32 0.33 2.93
C LEU A 62 -11.25 -0.52 1.65
N GLY A 63 -10.09 -0.60 1.02
CA GLY A 63 -9.89 -1.44 -0.16
C GLY A 63 -8.69 -1.08 -1.01
N VAL A 64 -8.51 -1.81 -2.11
CA VAL A 64 -7.55 -1.48 -3.16
C VAL A 64 -8.10 -1.88 -4.54
N ASP A 65 -7.98 -0.99 -5.51
CA ASP A 65 -8.11 -1.33 -6.93
C ASP A 65 -6.71 -1.48 -7.53
N LEU A 66 -6.41 -2.66 -8.06
CA LEU A 66 -5.08 -3.01 -8.54
C LEU A 66 -4.82 -2.44 -9.94
N GLN A 67 -3.55 -2.24 -10.27
CA GLN A 67 -3.12 -1.80 -11.60
C GLN A 67 -2.40 -2.94 -12.33
N GLU A 68 -2.85 -3.29 -13.53
CA GLU A 68 -2.41 -4.51 -14.24
C GLU A 68 -0.91 -4.56 -14.54
N THR A 69 -0.25 -3.42 -14.72
CA THR A 69 1.18 -3.38 -15.05
C THR A 69 2.07 -3.48 -13.81
N LEU A 70 1.53 -3.18 -12.62
CA LEU A 70 2.19 -3.41 -11.33
C LEU A 70 2.14 -4.89 -10.95
N PHE A 71 0.97 -5.53 -11.08
CA PHE A 71 0.75 -6.90 -10.60
C PHE A 71 0.79 -7.95 -11.72
N ARG A 72 1.16 -9.19 -11.40
CA ARG A 72 0.91 -10.33 -12.30
C ARG A 72 -0.42 -10.95 -11.92
N LEU A 73 -1.51 -10.42 -12.49
CA LEU A 73 -2.85 -10.95 -12.26
C LEU A 73 -3.06 -12.19 -13.13
N GLY A 74 -3.53 -13.28 -12.54
CA GLY A 74 -4.01 -14.46 -13.26
C GLY A 74 -5.51 -14.38 -13.54
N ASP A 75 -6.12 -15.51 -13.89
CA ASP A 75 -7.55 -15.61 -14.23
C ASP A 75 -8.50 -15.29 -13.06
N ARG A 76 -7.98 -15.29 -11.82
CA ARG A 76 -8.74 -14.96 -10.61
C ARG A 76 -8.11 -13.77 -9.92
N LEU A 77 -8.95 -12.78 -9.62
CA LEU A 77 -8.55 -11.66 -8.81
C LEU A 77 -8.23 -12.12 -7.38
N PRO A 78 -7.14 -11.60 -6.78
CA PRO A 78 -6.90 -11.76 -5.36
C PRO A 78 -8.09 -11.23 -4.56
N LYS A 79 -8.33 -11.79 -3.37
CA LYS A 79 -9.41 -11.35 -2.48
C LYS A 79 -8.95 -10.22 -1.58
N TYR A 80 -7.70 -10.25 -1.14
CA TYR A 80 -7.15 -9.29 -0.20
C TYR A 80 -5.76 -8.83 -0.64
N ALA A 81 -5.39 -7.65 -0.18
CA ALA A 81 -4.03 -7.15 -0.21
C ALA A 81 -3.54 -6.82 1.20
N TYR A 82 -2.29 -7.14 1.47
CA TYR A 82 -1.56 -6.60 2.60
C TYR A 82 -0.72 -5.43 2.10
N ILE A 83 -0.87 -4.27 2.74
CA ILE A 83 -0.14 -3.04 2.45
C ILE A 83 0.75 -2.77 3.66
N VAL A 84 2.05 -2.65 3.43
CA VAL A 84 3.06 -2.46 4.47
C VAL A 84 3.96 -1.29 4.10
N THR A 85 4.23 -0.43 5.08
CA THR A 85 5.20 0.66 4.96
C THR A 85 5.88 0.89 6.29
N THR A 86 7.00 1.61 6.28
CA THR A 86 7.72 2.06 7.47
C THR A 86 7.62 3.57 7.57
N VAL A 87 7.19 4.07 8.73
CA VAL A 87 7.05 5.50 8.99
C VAL A 87 8.45 6.10 9.25
N ASN A 88 8.90 6.98 8.35
CA ASN A 88 10.27 7.51 8.31
C ASN A 88 10.77 8.05 9.66
N GLU A 89 9.98 8.89 10.32
CA GLU A 89 10.38 9.54 11.58
C GLU A 89 10.56 8.58 12.76
N THR A 90 9.82 7.48 12.76
CA THR A 90 9.73 6.58 13.93
C THR A 90 10.32 5.20 13.69
N GLY A 91 10.55 4.82 12.43
CA GLY A 91 10.93 3.47 12.04
C GLY A 91 9.84 2.42 12.31
N LYS A 92 8.61 2.85 12.62
CA LYS A 92 7.50 1.95 12.96
C LYS A 92 6.84 1.40 11.71
N ILE A 93 6.46 0.13 11.78
CA ILE A 93 5.76 -0.56 10.68
C ILE A 93 4.26 -0.27 10.74
N LEU A 94 3.71 0.28 9.67
CA LEU A 94 2.28 0.26 9.39
C LEU A 94 1.96 -0.97 8.54
N ALA A 95 0.99 -1.76 8.95
CA ALA A 95 0.50 -2.89 8.16
C ALA A 95 -1.03 -2.91 8.14
N ARG A 96 -1.59 -3.09 6.94
CA ARG A 96 -3.04 -3.09 6.71
C ARG A 96 -3.43 -4.23 5.80
N LYS A 97 -4.55 -4.87 6.11
CA LYS A 97 -5.19 -5.86 5.25
C LYS A 97 -6.45 -5.25 4.69
N VAL A 98 -6.53 -5.12 3.37
CA VAL A 98 -7.65 -4.48 2.67
C VAL A 98 -8.26 -5.43 1.63
N PRO A 99 -9.56 -5.36 1.36
CA PRO A 99 -10.16 -6.13 0.27
C PRO A 99 -9.68 -5.61 -1.09
N VAL A 100 -9.45 -6.52 -2.04
CA VAL A 100 -9.27 -6.14 -3.45
C VAL A 100 -10.65 -5.90 -4.05
N LEU A 101 -10.84 -4.70 -4.60
CA LEU A 101 -12.11 -4.23 -5.14
C LEU A 101 -12.25 -4.52 -6.64
N GLY A 102 -11.11 -4.55 -7.33
CA GLY A 102 -11.08 -4.71 -8.78
C GLY A 102 -9.73 -4.33 -9.37
N VAL A 103 -9.77 -4.02 -10.65
CA VAL A 103 -8.64 -3.60 -11.46
C VAL A 103 -8.99 -2.30 -12.17
N LYS A 104 -8.04 -1.37 -12.19
CA LYS A 104 -8.17 -0.05 -12.82
C LYS A 104 -6.89 0.30 -13.57
N ASP A 105 -6.96 1.37 -14.35
CA ASP A 105 -5.80 1.90 -15.07
C ASP A 105 -4.71 2.40 -14.12
N TRP A 106 -5.10 2.81 -12.91
CA TRP A 106 -4.24 3.38 -11.85
C TRP A 106 -4.36 2.54 -10.59
N LEU A 107 -3.35 2.57 -9.72
CA LEU A 107 -3.44 1.95 -8.40
C LEU A 107 -4.22 2.88 -7.46
N LEU A 108 -5.33 2.41 -6.90
CA LEU A 108 -6.13 3.18 -5.94
C LEU A 108 -6.13 2.46 -4.59
N ILE A 109 -5.64 3.12 -3.55
CA ILE A 109 -5.60 2.61 -2.18
C ILE A 109 -6.56 3.40 -1.32
N TYR A 110 -7.46 2.69 -0.64
CA TYR A 110 -8.44 3.28 0.28
C TYR A 110 -8.09 2.83 1.69
N GLU A 111 -7.40 3.68 2.46
CA GLU A 111 -6.97 3.40 3.83
C GLU A 111 -6.60 4.70 4.58
N ASP A 112 -7.21 4.94 5.73
CA ASP A 112 -7.16 6.23 6.43
C ASP A 112 -5.78 6.56 7.00
N ASP A 113 -5.10 5.60 7.64
CA ASP A 113 -3.80 5.87 8.26
C ASP A 113 -2.71 6.10 7.22
N LEU A 114 -2.69 5.28 6.17
CA LEU A 114 -1.80 5.41 5.02
C LEU A 114 -2.03 6.74 4.30
N PHE A 115 -3.28 7.17 4.14
CA PHE A 115 -3.64 8.48 3.60
C PHE A 115 -3.09 9.61 4.47
N LEU A 116 -3.36 9.59 5.78
CA LEU A 116 -2.92 10.64 6.71
C LEU A 116 -1.40 10.74 6.80
N LEU A 117 -0.68 9.61 6.68
CA LEU A 117 0.77 9.58 6.62
C LEU A 117 1.30 10.12 5.28
N ALA A 118 0.64 9.81 4.16
CA ALA A 118 1.04 10.35 2.85
C ALA A 118 0.82 11.87 2.76
N VAL A 119 -0.23 12.41 3.38
CA VAL A 119 -0.44 13.88 3.48
C VAL A 119 0.74 14.57 4.17
N LYS A 120 1.47 13.85 5.03
CA LYS A 120 2.64 14.33 5.76
C LYS A 120 3.97 13.93 5.11
N ASP A 121 3.94 13.29 3.94
CA ASP A 121 5.13 12.77 3.25
C ASP A 121 5.96 11.85 4.18
N ALA A 122 5.28 11.00 4.96
CA ALA A 122 5.88 10.31 6.11
C ALA A 122 6.49 8.93 5.79
N TYR A 123 6.52 8.52 4.52
CA TYR A 123 7.10 7.26 4.07
C TYR A 123 7.45 7.31 2.58
N ASP A 124 8.48 6.57 2.20
CA ASP A 124 9.00 6.58 0.82
C ASP A 124 8.83 5.24 0.11
N GLU A 125 8.29 4.23 0.80
CA GLU A 125 8.14 2.87 0.28
C GLU A 125 6.79 2.27 0.65
N ILE A 126 6.19 1.51 -0.27
CA ILE A 126 4.99 0.71 -0.03
C ILE A 126 5.21 -0.69 -0.58
N GLU A 127 5.14 -1.70 0.29
CA GLU A 127 5.03 -3.10 -0.13
C GLU A 127 3.55 -3.49 -0.21
N ILE A 128 3.13 -4.02 -1.35
CA ILE A 128 1.78 -4.55 -1.57
C ILE A 128 1.87 -6.03 -1.91
N MET A 129 1.19 -6.85 -1.12
CA MET A 129 1.17 -8.31 -1.26
C MET A 129 -0.27 -8.79 -1.47
N VAL A 130 -0.55 -9.48 -2.58
CA VAL A 130 -1.91 -9.90 -2.95
C VAL A 130 -2.16 -11.40 -2.74
N VAL A 131 -3.34 -11.74 -2.22
CA VAL A 131 -3.77 -13.10 -1.83
C VAL A 131 -5.15 -13.46 -2.34
#